data_AF-A0A5C7V1M0-F1
#
_entry.id   AF-A0A5C7V1M0-F1
#
_cell.length_a   1.000
_cell.length_b   1.000
_cell.length_c   1.000
_cell.angle_alpha   90.00
_cell.angle_beta   90.00
_cell.angle_gamma   90.00
#
_symmetry.space_group_name_H-M   'P 1'
#
loop_
_entity.id
_entity.type
_entity.pdbx_description
1 polymer ?
#
loop_
_entity_poly.entity_id
_entity_poly.type
_entity_poly.pdbx_seq_one_letter_code
_entity_poly.pdbx_strand_id
1 'polypeptide(L)' 'MPSYIMQKTMAYQTISPAAGELIRSCADITDQHLEVVLTNARQAFEREWRHWLVDGRAAIVFAAAAILRKKAKSMLIS' A
#
# COMPACT_ATOMS: atom_id res chain seq x y z
N MET A 1 0.52 -32.97 16.94
CA MET A 1 1.05 -31.67 16.47
C MET A 1 -0.11 -30.94 15.83
N PRO A 2 -0.79 -30.01 16.52
CA PRO A 2 -1.95 -29.36 15.95
C PRO A 2 -1.50 -28.37 14.87
N SER A 3 -2.13 -28.51 13.71
CA SER A 3 -1.99 -27.74 12.48
C SER A 3 -2.13 -26.24 12.72
N TYR A 4 -1.00 -25.55 12.79
CA TYR A 4 -0.91 -24.11 12.58
C TYR A 4 -1.25 -23.85 11.10
N ILE A 5 -2.10 -22.86 10.84
CA ILE A 5 -2.38 -22.26 9.51
C ILE A 5 -3.43 -22.97 8.64
N MET A 6 -4.69 -22.93 9.08
CA MET A 6 -5.69 -22.33 8.20
C MET A 6 -5.43 -20.82 8.27
N GLN A 7 -4.82 -20.26 7.23
CA GLN A 7 -4.53 -18.83 7.10
C GLN A 7 -5.87 -18.08 7.21
N LYS A 8 -6.16 -17.57 8.42
CA LYS A 8 -7.39 -16.85 8.70
C LYS A 8 -7.22 -15.44 8.13
N THR A 9 -7.74 -15.18 6.94
CA THR A 9 -7.84 -13.84 6.36
C THR A 9 -8.77 -13.01 7.22
N MET A 10 -8.25 -12.17 8.12
CA MET A 10 -9.06 -11.30 8.96
C MET A 10 -9.07 -9.90 8.37
N ALA A 11 -10.17 -9.50 7.75
CA ALA A 11 -10.31 -8.12 7.29
C ALA A 11 -10.19 -7.15 8.48
N TYR A 12 -9.22 -6.24 8.41
CA TYR A 12 -9.00 -5.21 9.41
C TYR A 12 -9.98 -4.07 9.20
N GLN A 13 -10.60 -3.60 10.29
CA GLN A 13 -11.51 -2.47 10.24
C GLN A 13 -10.85 -1.21 10.80
N THR A 14 -11.00 -0.10 10.08
CA THR A 14 -10.67 1.23 10.58
C THR A 14 -11.93 1.85 11.15
N ILE A 15 -11.92 2.12 12.46
CA ILE A 15 -13.03 2.75 13.19
C ILE A 15 -12.66 4.20 13.52
N SER A 16 -13.61 5.13 13.38
CA SER A 16 -13.44 6.51 13.80
C SER A 16 -13.32 6.59 15.33
N PRO A 17 -12.23 7.12 15.88
CA PRO A 17 -12.12 7.30 17.33
C PRO A 17 -13.06 8.38 17.88
N ALA A 18 -13.57 9.27 17.02
CA ALA A 18 -14.44 10.37 17.41
C ALA A 18 -15.91 9.94 17.59
N ALA A 19 -16.38 8.99 16.77
CA ALA A 19 -17.80 8.59 16.74
C ALA A 19 -18.03 7.08 16.91
N GLY A 20 -16.98 6.25 16.86
CA GLY A 20 -17.11 4.78 16.87
C GLY A 20 -17.63 4.19 15.55
N GLU A 21 -17.73 5.00 14.50
CA GLU A 21 -18.26 4.58 13.20
C GLU A 21 -17.21 3.83 12.37
N LEU A 22 -17.64 2.82 11.61
CA LEU A 22 -16.78 2.08 10.68
C LEU A 22 -16.43 2.95 9.47
N ILE A 23 -15.16 3.32 9.33
CA ILE A 23 -14.65 4.12 8.21
C ILE A 23 -14.36 3.23 7.00
N ARG A 24 -13.69 2.08 7.22
CA ARG A 24 -13.24 1.21 6.13
C ARG A 24 -12.91 -0.19 6.61
N SER A 25 -13.20 -1.20 5.78
CA SER A 25 -12.64 -2.55 5.92
C SER A 25 -11.49 -2.73 4.92
N CYS A 26 -10.33 -3.12 5.42
CA CYS A 26 -9.14 -3.42 4.67
C CYS A 26 -8.97 -4.95 4.65
N ALA A 27 -8.80 -5.53 3.46
CA ALA A 27 -8.51 -6.95 3.36
C ALA A 27 -7.13 -7.23 3.96
N ASP A 28 -7.01 -8.42 4.58
CA ASP A 28 -5.72 -8.96 4.98
C ASP A 28 -4.92 -9.42 3.75
N ILE A 29 -3.61 -9.59 3.91
CA ILE A 29 -2.73 -10.15 2.89
C ILE A 29 -2.23 -11.53 3.32
N THR A 30 -2.35 -12.53 2.45
CA THR A 30 -1.79 -13.87 2.74
C THR A 30 -0.27 -13.87 2.55
N ASP A 31 0.44 -14.78 3.21
CA ASP A 31 1.90 -14.91 3.06
C ASP A 31 2.30 -15.13 1.60
N GLN A 32 1.54 -15.96 0.86
CA GLN A 32 1.80 -16.19 -0.55
C GLN A 32 1.65 -14.90 -1.38
N HIS A 33 0.63 -14.09 -1.11
CA HIS A 33 0.43 -12.84 -1.83
C HIS A 33 1.49 -11.80 -1.44
N LEU A 34 1.93 -11.78 -0.18
CA LEU A 34 3.05 -10.97 0.28
C LEU A 34 4.33 -11.28 -0.49
N GLU A 35 4.70 -12.56 -0.64
CA GLU A 35 5.88 -12.98 -1.39
C GLU A 35 5.83 -12.55 -2.86
N VAL A 36 4.65 -12.60 -3.49
CA VAL A 36 4.46 -12.12 -4.86
C VAL A 36 4.70 -10.61 -4.94
N VAL A 37 4.13 -9.83 -4.01
CA VAL A 37 4.31 -8.36 -3.98
C VAL A 37 5.78 -8.00 -3.76
N LEU A 38 6.48 -8.70 -2.85
CA LEU A 38 7.90 -8.49 -2.60
C LEU A 38 8.76 -8.82 -3.81
N THR A 39 8.48 -9.94 -4.48
CA THR A 39 9.18 -10.33 -5.71
C THR A 39 9.00 -9.28 -6.80
N ASN A 40 7.78 -8.77 -6.98
CA ASN A 40 7.50 -7.71 -7.96
C ASN A 40 8.24 -6.40 -7.62
N ALA A 41 8.22 -5.99 -6.35
CA ALA A 41 8.93 -4.80 -5.90
C ALA A 41 10.43 -4.90 -6.16
N ARG A 42 11.02 -6.06 -5.86
CA ARG A 42 12.43 -6.35 -6.14
C ARG A 42 12.74 -6.27 -7.63
N GLN A 43 11.92 -6.90 -8.48
CA GLN A 43 12.14 -6.87 -9.93
C GLN A 43 12.06 -5.45 -10.51
N ALA A 44 11.07 -4.65 -10.08
CA ALA A 44 10.95 -3.25 -10.51
C ALA A 44 12.18 -2.42 -10.09
N PHE A 45 12.68 -2.66 -8.89
CA PHE A 45 13.91 -2.01 -8.42
C PHE A 45 15.13 -2.41 -9.24
N GLU A 46 15.35 -3.72 -9.40
CA GLU A 46 16.52 -4.28 -10.06
C GLU A 46 16.57 -3.96 -11.55
N ARG A 47 15.42 -3.95 -12.25
CA ARG A 47 15.37 -3.76 -13.70
C ARG A 47 15.38 -2.30 -14.10
N GLU A 48 14.62 -1.46 -13.40
CA GLU A 48 14.33 -0.11 -13.87
C GLU A 48 14.80 0.93 -12.86
N TRP A 49 14.23 0.92 -11.66
CA TRP A 49 14.32 2.05 -10.74
C TRP A 49 15.75 2.41 -10.34
N ARG A 50 16.61 1.40 -10.10
CA ARG A 50 18.00 1.65 -9.69
C ARG A 50 18.87 2.19 -10.82
N HIS A 51 18.53 1.92 -12.09
CA HIS A 51 19.32 2.31 -13.26
C HIS A 51 18.95 3.71 -13.78
N TRP A 52 17.83 4.27 -13.34
CA TRP A 52 17.42 5.61 -13.71
C TRP A 52 18.31 6.68 -13.05
N LEU A 53 18.62 7.72 -13.83
CA LEU A 53 19.26 8.93 -13.31
C LEU A 53 18.39 9.59 -12.25
N VAL A 54 19.04 10.31 -11.33
CA VAL A 54 18.36 11.00 -10.23
C VAL A 54 17.27 11.94 -10.74
N ASP A 55 17.54 12.69 -11.81
CA ASP A 55 16.58 13.63 -12.39
C ASP A 55 15.31 12.95 -12.91
N GLY A 56 15.45 11.77 -13.54
CA GLY A 56 14.32 10.98 -14.01
C GLY A 56 13.43 10.50 -12.85
N ARG A 57 14.03 10.03 -11.75
CA ARG A 57 13.28 9.64 -10.54
C ARG A 57 12.63 10.85 -9.86
N ALA A 58 13.34 11.98 -9.81
CA ALA A 58 12.83 13.21 -9.23
C ALA A 58 11.58 13.71 -9.97
N ALA A 59 11.56 13.64 -11.30
CA ALA A 59 10.39 13.99 -12.10
C ALA A 59 9.16 13.14 -11.76
N ILE A 60 9.33 11.82 -11.60
CA ILE A 60 8.24 10.91 -11.20
C ILE A 60 7.70 11.27 -9.82
N VAL A 61 8.59 11.45 -8.83
CA VAL A 61 8.19 11.80 -7.46
C VAL A 61 7.49 13.16 -7.42
N PHE A 62 7.97 14.12 -8.20
CA PHE A 62 7.34 15.44 -8.33
C PHE A 62 5.92 15.35 -8.90
N ALA A 63 5.73 14.55 -9.95
CA ALA A 63 4.42 14.31 -10.55
C ALA A 63 3.45 13.64 -9.55
N ALA A 64 3.92 12.63 -8.82
CA ALA A 64 3.14 11.96 -7.77
C ALA A 64 2.72 12.96 -6.68
N ALA A 65 3.64 13.79 -6.21
CA ALA A 65 3.34 14.84 -5.23
C ALA A 65 2.30 15.85 -5.75
N ALA A 66 2.38 16.24 -7.02
CA ALA A 66 1.40 17.13 -7.63
C ALA A 66 -0.01 16.50 -7.67
N ILE A 67 -0.11 15.21 -7.97
CA ILE A 67 -1.38 14.45 -7.94
C ILE A 67 -1.94 14.40 -6.52
N LEU A 68 -1.10 14.08 -5.52
CA LEU A 68 -1.52 14.03 -4.12
C LEU A 68 -2.04 15.38 -3.64
N ARG A 69 -1.35 16.49 -3.94
CA ARG A 69 -1.81 17.84 -3.57
C ARG A 69 -3.15 18.19 -4.22
N LYS A 70 -3.36 17.82 -5.48
CA LYS A 70 -4.66 18.02 -6.16
C LYS A 70 -5.78 17.23 -5.48
N LYS A 71 -5.49 16.05 -4.95
CA LYS A 71 -6.45 15.17 -4.25
C LYS A 71 -6.54 15.45 -2.74
N ALA A 72 -5.68 16.29 -2.17
CA ALA A 72 -5.64 16.54 -0.73
C ALA A 72 -6.99 16.98 -0.17
N LYS A 73 -7.75 17.79 -0.92
CA LYS A 73 -9.09 18.24 -0.51
C LYS A 73 -10.12 17.09 -0.42
N SER A 74 -9.99 16.03 -1.24
CA SER A 74 -10.86 14.85 -1.17
C SER A 74 -10.35 13.75 -0.23
N MET A 75 -9.15 13.92 0.35
CA MET A 75 -8.54 13.00 1.30
C MET A 75 -8.77 13.41 2.76
N LEU A 76 -9.34 14.59 3.00
CA LEU A 76 -9.91 14.93 4.30
C LEU A 76 -11.14 14.06 4.52
N ILE A 77 -11.03 13.14 5.48
CA ILE A 77 -12.14 12.32 5.94
C ILE A 77 -13.18 13.29 6.53
N SER A 78 -14.34 13.40 5.85
CA SER A 78 -15.55 14.01 6.40
C SER A 78 -16.23 13.05 7.36
#